data_AF-A0A6A0QZR2-F1
#
_entry.id   AF-A0A6A0QZR2-F1
#
_cell.length_a   1.000
_cell.length_b   1.000
_cell.length_c   1.000
_cell.angle_alpha   90.00
_cell.angle_beta   90.00
_cell.angle_gamma   90.00
#
_symmetry.space_group_name_H-M   'P 1'
#
loop_
_entity.id
_entity.type
_entity.pdbx_description
1 polymer ?
#
loop_
_entity_poly.entity_id
_entity_poly.type
_entity_poly.pdbx_seq_one_letter_code
_entity_poly.pdbx_strand_id
1 'polypeptide(L)'
;MPDPIDELLAEIRALSHRISSLGPDDHRTASLVEQREALRIQAQHHMESNRHPVAIATQIAALEHRLSEIESLKIGESWAERRSGPYIQDPSAYSHNINKAIDDEYAAEIASITSQLTRLRQVANEADTAGA
;
A
#
# COMPACT_ATOMS: atom_id res chain seq x y z
N MET A 1 -5.15 31.97 10.81
CA MET A 1 -4.92 31.41 9.48
C MET A 1 -5.30 29.94 9.58
N PRO A 2 -6.21 29.43 8.75
CA PRO A 2 -6.48 27.98 8.68
C PRO A 2 -5.19 27.23 8.31
N ASP A 3 -5.07 25.99 8.76
CA ASP A 3 -3.93 25.12 8.42
C ASP A 3 -4.01 24.82 6.90
N PRO A 4 -2.91 24.88 6.13
CA PRO A 4 -2.90 24.50 4.71
C PRO A 4 -3.57 23.15 4.42
N ILE A 5 -3.56 22.22 5.37
CA ILE A 5 -4.28 20.96 5.20
C ILE A 5 -5.81 21.08 5.30
N ASP A 6 -6.31 21.98 6.14
CA ASP A 6 -7.75 22.22 6.27
C ASP A 6 -8.31 22.80 4.96
N GLU A 7 -7.54 23.64 4.27
CA GLU A 7 -7.88 24.18 2.95
C GLU A 7 -7.97 23.05 1.89
N LEU A 8 -6.97 22.17 1.83
CA LEU A 8 -6.98 21.02 0.91
C LEU A 8 -8.17 20.08 1.19
N LEU A 9 -8.47 19.81 2.46
CA LEU A 9 -9.61 18.97 2.85
C LEU A 9 -10.96 19.64 2.52
N ALA A 10 -11.06 20.95 2.65
CA ALA A 10 -12.25 21.71 2.26
C ALA A 10 -12.48 21.66 0.74
N GLU A 11 -11.43 21.81 -0.06
CA GLU A 11 -11.50 21.71 -1.53
C GLU A 11 -11.89 20.30 -1.99
N ILE A 12 -11.33 19.25 -1.38
CA ILE A 12 -11.71 17.86 -1.68
C ILE A 12 -13.19 17.62 -1.39
N ARG A 13 -13.72 18.16 -0.29
CA ARG A 13 -15.15 18.07 0.06
C ARG A 13 -16.01 18.83 -0.95
N ALA A 14 -15.62 20.03 -1.34
CA ALA A 14 -16.32 20.83 -2.33
C ALA A 14 -16.40 20.13 -3.70
N LEU A 15 -15.29 19.55 -4.16
CA LEU A 15 -15.24 18.76 -5.40
C LEU A 15 -16.10 17.50 -5.30
N SER A 16 -16.07 16.80 -4.16
CA SER A 16 -16.90 15.61 -3.95
C SER A 16 -18.39 15.94 -4.01
N HIS A 17 -18.82 17.04 -3.40
CA HIS A 17 -20.19 17.53 -3.52
C HIS A 17 -20.54 17.89 -4.98
N ARG A 18 -19.65 18.58 -5.68
CA ARG A 18 -19.87 18.96 -7.09
C ARG A 18 -19.99 17.75 -8.00
N ILE A 19 -19.11 16.76 -7.86
CA ILE A 19 -19.17 15.47 -8.57
C ILE A 19 -20.51 14.78 -8.29
N SER A 20 -20.93 14.71 -7.03
CA SER A 20 -22.20 14.06 -6.66
C SER A 20 -23.43 14.75 -7.27
N SER A 21 -23.35 16.07 -7.48
CA SER A 21 -24.44 16.86 -8.08
C SER A 21 -24.53 16.78 -9.61
N LEU A 22 -23.41 16.51 -10.29
CA LEU A 22 -23.34 16.47 -11.76
C LEU A 22 -23.72 15.11 -12.34
N GLY A 23 -23.66 14.04 -11.54
CA GLY A 23 -23.93 12.67 -11.98
C GLY A 23 -22.78 12.06 -12.80
N PRO A 24 -22.78 10.74 -12.98
CA PRO A 24 -21.67 10.01 -13.60
C PRO A 24 -21.50 10.28 -15.10
N ASP A 25 -22.56 10.71 -15.78
CA ASP A 25 -22.58 10.89 -17.25
C ASP A 25 -22.21 12.30 -17.72
N ASP A 26 -21.94 13.24 -16.80
CA ASP A 26 -21.51 14.59 -17.19
C ASP A 26 -20.04 14.56 -17.65
N HIS A 27 -19.79 15.06 -18.85
CA HIS A 27 -18.46 15.22 -19.45
C HIS A 27 -17.42 15.91 -18.55
N ARG A 28 -17.85 16.74 -17.59
CA ARG A 28 -16.99 17.45 -16.63
C ARG A 28 -16.63 16.60 -15.41
N THR A 29 -17.39 15.54 -15.13
CA THR A 29 -17.19 14.67 -13.98
C THR A 29 -15.81 14.02 -13.99
N ALA A 30 -15.33 13.57 -15.15
CA ALA A 30 -14.00 12.98 -15.28
C ALA A 30 -12.88 13.94 -14.82
N SER A 31 -12.89 15.18 -15.32
CA SER A 31 -11.90 16.19 -14.93
C SER A 31 -11.97 16.55 -13.45
N LEU A 32 -13.17 16.62 -12.87
CA LEU A 32 -13.33 16.89 -11.44
C LEU A 32 -12.83 15.73 -10.57
N VAL A 33 -13.00 14.49 -11.02
CA VAL A 33 -12.46 13.30 -10.35
C VAL A 33 -10.93 13.33 -10.34
N GLU A 34 -10.30 13.64 -11.47
CA GLU A 34 -8.84 13.79 -11.56
C GLU A 34 -8.32 14.90 -10.63
N GLN A 35 -8.96 16.07 -10.63
CA GLN A 35 -8.60 17.18 -9.75
C GLN A 35 -8.74 16.80 -8.27
N ARG A 36 -9.82 16.10 -7.91
CA ARG A 36 -10.02 15.60 -6.54
C ARG A 36 -8.92 14.62 -6.16
N GLU A 37 -8.53 13.73 -7.06
CA GLU A 37 -7.47 12.76 -6.79
C GLU A 37 -6.11 13.43 -6.62
N ALA A 38 -5.79 14.43 -7.45
CA ALA A 38 -4.58 15.23 -7.29
C ALA A 38 -4.54 15.93 -5.92
N LEU A 39 -5.64 16.54 -5.48
CA LEU A 39 -5.74 17.16 -4.16
C LEU A 39 -5.63 16.15 -3.02
N ARG A 40 -6.18 14.93 -3.18
CA ARG A 40 -6.01 13.85 -2.18
C ARG A 40 -4.55 13.46 -2.04
N ILE A 41 -3.83 13.32 -3.15
CA ILE A 41 -2.40 13.02 -3.14
C ILE A 41 -1.63 14.13 -2.41
N GLN A 42 -1.93 15.40 -2.69
CA GLN A 42 -1.31 16.56 -2.01
C GLN A 42 -1.61 16.59 -0.51
N ALA A 43 -2.88 16.45 -0.12
CA ALA A 43 -3.28 16.42 1.29
C ALA A 43 -2.58 15.28 2.02
N GLN A 44 -2.51 14.09 1.40
CA GLN A 44 -1.84 12.95 1.98
C GLN A 44 -0.33 13.19 2.13
N HIS A 45 0.32 13.81 1.14
CA HIS A 45 1.72 14.22 1.25
C HIS A 45 1.93 15.20 2.42
N HIS A 46 1.07 16.21 2.58
CA HIS A 46 1.16 17.18 3.67
C HIS A 46 0.94 16.53 5.05
N MET A 47 0.03 15.54 5.15
CA MET A 47 -0.11 14.76 6.38
C MET A 47 1.16 13.98 6.69
N GLU A 48 1.73 13.34 5.68
CA GLU A 48 2.89 12.45 5.83
C GLU A 48 4.18 13.23 6.14
N SER A 49 4.39 14.39 5.52
CA SER A 49 5.52 15.27 5.83
C SER A 49 5.48 15.81 7.25
N ASN A 50 4.28 15.94 7.83
CA ASN A 50 4.08 16.38 9.22
C ASN A 50 4.02 15.22 10.22
N ARG A 51 4.18 13.96 9.77
CA ARG A 51 4.24 12.84 10.71
C ARG A 51 5.55 12.85 11.47
N HIS A 52 5.47 12.49 12.75
CA HIS A 52 6.64 12.28 13.57
C HIS A 52 7.49 11.13 12.98
N PRO A 53 8.82 11.29 12.81
CA PRO A 53 9.69 10.27 12.20
C PRO A 53 9.56 8.89 12.84
N VAL A 54 9.41 8.82 14.17
CA VAL A 54 9.19 7.56 14.90
C VAL A 54 7.91 6.84 14.46
N ALA A 55 6.83 7.58 14.15
CA ALA A 55 5.58 6.98 13.67
C ALA A 55 5.76 6.38 12.27
N ILE A 56 6.51 7.07 11.39
CA ILE A 56 6.87 6.56 10.06
C ILE A 56 7.70 5.28 10.20
N ALA A 57 8.76 5.30 11.01
CA ALA A 57 9.61 4.13 11.26
C ALA A 57 8.82 2.94 11.83
N THR A 58 7.91 3.18 12.77
CA THR A 58 7.05 2.14 13.35
C THR A 58 6.14 1.51 12.30
N GLN A 59 5.56 2.33 11.42
CA GLN A 59 4.71 1.83 10.33
C GLN A 59 5.51 1.03 9.29
N ILE A 60 6.72 1.48 8.95
CA ILE A 60 7.63 0.73 8.07
C ILE A 60 7.92 -0.64 8.68
N ALA A 61 8.31 -0.70 9.96
CA ALA A 61 8.62 -1.96 10.63
C ALA A 61 7.42 -2.93 10.68
N ALA A 62 6.20 -2.41 10.90
CA ALA A 62 4.99 -3.22 10.90
C ALA A 62 4.69 -3.81 9.50
N LEU A 63 4.87 -3.02 8.44
CA LEU A 63 4.67 -3.46 7.06
C LEU A 63 5.74 -4.49 6.63
N GLU A 64 7.00 -4.29 7.03
CA GLU A 64 8.09 -5.25 6.80
C GLU A 64 7.83 -6.57 7.55
N HIS A 65 7.36 -6.49 8.79
CA HIS A 65 6.96 -7.67 9.55
C HIS A 65 5.83 -8.44 8.83
N ARG A 66 4.82 -7.73 8.32
CA ARG A 66 3.71 -8.36 7.58
C ARG A 66 4.17 -9.06 6.30
N LEU A 67 5.10 -8.46 5.54
CA LEU A 67 5.71 -9.14 4.40
C LEU A 67 6.46 -10.40 4.83
N SER A 68 7.23 -10.32 5.91
CA SER A 68 7.95 -11.47 6.44
C SER A 68 7.01 -12.59 6.90
N GLU A 69 5.86 -12.27 7.50
CA GLU A 69 4.83 -13.25 7.83
C GLU A 69 4.31 -13.98 6.58
N ILE A 70 3.98 -13.24 5.51
CA ILE A 70 3.51 -13.83 4.25
C ILE A 70 4.61 -14.73 3.65
N GLU A 71 5.86 -14.28 3.65
CA GLU A 71 7.00 -15.09 3.19
C GLU A 71 7.20 -16.34 4.04
N SER A 72 6.96 -16.27 5.35
CA SER A 72 7.08 -17.43 6.26
C SER A 72 6.03 -18.52 6.02
N LEU A 73 4.92 -18.19 5.34
CA LEU A 73 3.93 -19.19 4.92
C LEU A 73 4.45 -20.08 3.79
N LYS A 74 5.47 -19.61 3.05
CA LYS A 74 6.06 -20.39 1.96
C LYS A 74 6.76 -21.62 2.51
N ILE A 75 6.49 -22.74 1.89
CA ILE A 75 7.07 -24.02 2.28
C ILE A 75 8.28 -24.33 1.41
N GLY A 76 9.34 -24.82 2.06
CA GLY A 76 10.51 -25.38 1.37
C GLY A 76 10.26 -26.82 0.90
N GLU A 77 11.05 -27.25 -0.08
CA GLU A 77 11.03 -28.61 -0.63
C GLU A 77 11.21 -29.68 0.46
N SER A 78 12.11 -29.44 1.42
CA SER A 78 12.34 -30.34 2.58
C SER A 78 11.13 -30.48 3.52
N TRP A 79 10.18 -29.54 3.51
CA TRP A 79 8.93 -29.66 4.25
C TRP A 79 7.94 -30.55 3.48
N ALA A 80 7.87 -30.38 2.16
CA ALA A 80 7.06 -31.22 1.29
C ALA A 80 7.49 -32.68 1.42
N GLU A 81 8.78 -32.99 1.29
CA GLU A 81 9.34 -34.35 1.44
C GLU A 81 8.98 -35.02 2.78
N ARG A 82 9.08 -34.28 3.88
CA ARG A 82 8.81 -34.81 5.23
C ARG A 82 7.35 -35.12 5.50
N ARG A 83 6.42 -34.34 4.92
CA ARG A 83 4.99 -34.43 5.24
C ARG A 83 4.20 -35.29 4.26
N SER A 84 4.73 -35.51 3.06
CA SER A 84 3.99 -36.11 1.96
C SER A 84 4.12 -37.64 1.85
N GLY A 85 5.04 -38.25 2.59
CA GLY A 85 5.25 -39.69 2.56
C GLY A 85 5.57 -40.22 1.14
N PRO A 86 5.46 -41.52 0.87
CA PRO A 86 5.85 -42.13 -0.41
C PRO A 86 4.91 -41.79 -1.60
N TYR A 87 3.92 -40.91 -1.42
CA TYR A 87 2.84 -40.70 -2.40
C TYR A 87 2.96 -39.42 -3.25
N ILE A 88 3.91 -38.52 -2.96
CA ILE A 88 4.20 -37.39 -3.86
C ILE A 88 5.36 -37.78 -4.78
N GLN A 89 5.06 -37.90 -6.08
CA GLN A 89 6.06 -38.21 -7.11
C GLN A 89 7.07 -37.08 -7.34
N ASP A 90 6.70 -35.83 -7.00
CA ASP A 90 7.57 -34.66 -7.15
C ASP A 90 7.32 -33.61 -6.03
N PRO A 91 8.09 -33.66 -4.93
CA PRO A 91 8.00 -32.71 -3.82
C PRO A 91 8.29 -31.26 -4.24
N SER A 92 9.09 -31.07 -5.29
CA SER A 92 9.42 -29.78 -5.86
C SER A 92 8.18 -29.15 -6.50
N ALA A 93 7.48 -29.90 -7.36
CA ALA A 93 6.24 -29.45 -7.98
C ALA A 93 5.14 -29.17 -6.93
N TYR A 94 5.06 -29.96 -5.86
CA TYR A 94 4.09 -29.74 -4.78
C TYR A 94 4.35 -28.45 -4.01
N SER A 95 5.59 -28.22 -3.56
CA SER A 95 5.95 -26.98 -2.86
C SER A 95 5.80 -25.75 -3.75
N HIS A 96 6.13 -25.87 -5.04
CA HIS A 96 5.91 -24.82 -6.03
C HIS A 96 4.42 -24.43 -6.14
N ASN A 97 3.52 -25.41 -6.25
CA ASN A 97 2.08 -25.14 -6.39
C ASN A 97 1.50 -24.47 -5.13
N ILE A 98 1.94 -24.86 -3.94
CA ILE A 98 1.51 -24.22 -2.69
C ILE A 98 2.04 -22.79 -2.60
N ASN A 99 3.32 -22.58 -2.89
CA ASN A 99 3.92 -21.26 -2.86
C ASN A 99 3.28 -20.34 -3.91
N LYS A 100 2.93 -20.87 -5.08
CA LYS A 100 2.18 -20.14 -6.10
C LYS A 100 0.77 -19.78 -5.61
N ALA A 101 0.05 -20.69 -4.95
CA ALA A 101 -1.27 -20.40 -4.41
C ALA A 101 -1.22 -19.31 -3.32
N ILE A 102 -0.19 -19.33 -2.47
CA ILE A 102 0.08 -18.27 -1.49
C ILE A 102 0.37 -16.95 -2.21
N ASP A 103 1.25 -16.96 -3.22
CA ASP A 103 1.56 -15.75 -3.99
C ASP A 103 0.33 -15.16 -4.67
N ASP A 104 -0.53 -16.00 -5.26
CA ASP A 104 -1.78 -15.58 -5.90
C ASP A 104 -2.79 -15.02 -4.87
N GLU A 105 -2.92 -15.66 -3.70
CA GLU A 105 -3.81 -15.22 -2.61
C GLU A 105 -3.38 -13.85 -2.04
N TYR A 106 -2.08 -13.65 -1.83
CA TYR A 106 -1.53 -12.45 -1.21
C TYR A 106 -1.05 -11.40 -2.22
N ALA A 107 -1.18 -11.62 -3.53
CA ALA A 107 -0.64 -10.73 -4.57
C ALA A 107 -1.06 -9.26 -4.40
N ALA A 108 -2.35 -9.02 -4.16
CA ALA A 108 -2.88 -7.67 -3.96
C ALA A 108 -2.37 -7.02 -2.66
N GLU A 109 -2.25 -7.81 -1.59
CA GLU A 109 -1.71 -7.34 -0.31
C GLU A 109 -0.22 -6.99 -0.44
N ILE A 110 0.58 -7.87 -1.05
CA ILE A 110 2.01 -7.64 -1.30
C ILE A 110 2.21 -6.37 -2.14
N ALA A 111 1.44 -6.19 -3.21
CA ALA A 111 1.51 -5.00 -4.05
C ALA A 111 1.17 -3.72 -3.25
N SER A 112 0.12 -3.77 -2.42
CA SER A 112 -0.28 -2.65 -1.56
C SER A 112 0.80 -2.31 -0.54
N ILE A 113 1.34 -3.31 0.18
CA ILE A 113 2.39 -3.12 1.18
C ILE A 113 3.66 -2.56 0.53
N THR A 114 4.06 -3.10 -0.61
CA THR A 114 5.26 -2.65 -1.34
C THR A 114 5.13 -1.19 -1.78
N SER A 115 3.95 -0.80 -2.29
CA SER A 115 3.65 0.59 -2.65
C SER A 115 3.72 1.51 -1.42
N GLN A 116 3.12 1.10 -0.30
CA GLN A 116 3.15 1.87 0.94
C GLN A 116 4.56 2.02 1.52
N LEU A 117 5.37 0.95 1.52
CA LEU A 117 6.76 0.99 1.97
C LEU A 117 7.61 1.92 1.11
N THR A 118 7.43 1.87 -0.21
CA THR A 118 8.13 2.77 -1.15
C THR A 118 7.84 4.23 -0.80
N ARG A 119 6.56 4.55 -0.60
CA ARG A 119 6.11 5.88 -0.25
C ARG A 119 6.64 6.35 1.12
N LEU A 120 6.51 5.54 2.16
CA LEU A 120 6.95 5.91 3.52
C LEU A 120 8.46 6.10 3.60
N ARG A 121 9.25 5.28 2.89
CA ARG A 121 10.70 5.43 2.81
C ARG A 121 11.10 6.69 2.05
N GLN A 122 10.36 7.07 0.99
CA GLN A 122 10.58 8.34 0.30
C GLN A 122 10.37 9.52 1.26
N VAL A 123 9.26 9.54 2.00
CA VAL A 123 8.97 10.61 2.98
C VAL A 123 10.03 10.67 4.09
N ALA A 124 10.49 9.51 4.58
CA ALA A 124 11.55 9.45 5.59
C ALA A 124 12.87 10.05 5.05
N ASN A 125 13.26 9.70 3.82
CA ASN A 125 14.47 10.24 3.19
C ASN A 125 14.36 11.76 2.97
N GLU A 126 13.20 12.25 2.53
CA GLU A 126 12.96 13.68 2.33
C GLU A 126 13.07 14.45 3.65
N ALA A 127 12.52 13.91 4.75
CA ALA A 127 12.63 14.49 6.08
C ALA A 127 14.08 14.54 6.58
N ASP A 128 14.88 13.49 6.35
CA ASP A 128 16.30 13.46 6.70
C ASP A 128 17.11 14.50 5.90
N THR A 129 16.80 14.69 4.61
CA THR A 129 17.47 15.70 3.78
C THR A 129 17.09 17.14 4.10
N ALA A 130 15.88 17.38 4.62
CA ALA A 130 15.44 18.72 5.02
C ALA A 130 15.96 19.15 6.41
N GLY A 131 16.41 18.19 7.22
CA GLY A 131 16.97 18.42 8.56
C GLY A 131 18.49 18.50 8.65
N ALA A 132 19.21 18.27 7.54
CA ALA A 132 20.67 18.35 7.42
C ALA A 132 21.14 19.70 6.86
#